data_AF-A0A530AG67-F1
#
_entry.id   AF-A0A530AG67-F1
#
_cell.length_a   1.000
_cell.length_b   1.000
_cell.length_c   1.000
_cell.angle_alpha   90.00
_cell.angle_beta   90.00
_cell.angle_gamma   90.00
#
_symmetry.space_group_name_H-M   'P 1'
#
loop_
_entity.id
_entity.type
_entity.pdbx_description
1 polymer ?
#
loop_
_entity_poly.entity_id
_entity_poly.type
_entity_poly.pdbx_seq_one_letter_code
_entity_poly.pdbx_strand_id
1 'polypeptide(L)'
;LGLARDASSAEEKAALADHKVLNFPDPVYGAQLQDLAVPGLKSEGRARVEYSEEKATLGDGTVVSLRKPRYSVENPGYGPLDPRTTLSPRLTPPMIGLGLIEQIAP
;
A
#
# COMPACT_ATOMS: atom_id res chain seq x y z
N LEU A 1 -6.50 3.85 0.10
CA LEU A 1 -5.26 3.11 0.47
C LEU A 1 -5.59 2.28 1.70
N GLY A 2 -5.33 0.96 1.68
CA GLY A 2 -5.67 0.10 2.83
C GLY A 2 -4.74 0.37 4.01
N LEU A 3 -5.29 0.37 5.21
CA LEU A 3 -4.60 0.60 6.48
C LEU A 3 -4.85 -0.59 7.40
N ALA A 4 -3.79 -1.18 7.93
CA ALA A 4 -3.87 -2.34 8.81
C ALA A 4 -2.76 -2.31 9.86
N ARG A 5 -3.04 -2.84 11.05
CA ARG A 5 -2.07 -3.02 12.13
C ARG A 5 -2.21 -4.39 12.76
N ASP A 6 -1.20 -4.77 13.53
CA ASP A 6 -1.24 -5.96 14.36
C ASP A 6 -2.12 -5.80 15.61
N ALA A 7 -2.43 -6.95 16.21
CA ALA A 7 -3.15 -7.04 17.48
C ALA A 7 -2.35 -6.41 18.63
N SER A 8 -3.01 -5.55 19.40
CA SER A 8 -2.42 -4.80 20.50
C SER A 8 -2.91 -5.25 21.87
N SER A 9 -4.21 -5.57 22.01
CA SER A 9 -4.80 -6.05 23.26
C SER A 9 -4.81 -7.58 23.37
N ALA A 10 -5.09 -8.10 24.56
CA ALA A 10 -5.27 -9.55 24.76
C ALA A 10 -6.47 -10.08 23.99
N GLU A 11 -7.58 -9.34 23.93
CA GLU A 11 -8.75 -9.72 23.14
C GLU A 11 -8.44 -9.73 21.64
N GLU A 12 -7.72 -8.72 21.14
CA GLU A 12 -7.31 -8.65 19.73
C GLU A 12 -6.40 -9.82 19.35
N LYS A 13 -5.47 -10.19 20.23
CA LYS A 13 -4.57 -11.34 20.02
C LYS A 13 -5.34 -12.65 20.00
N ALA A 14 -6.31 -12.82 20.90
CA ALA A 14 -7.19 -14.00 20.91
C ALA A 14 -8.03 -14.08 19.63
N ALA A 15 -8.60 -12.95 19.17
CA ALA A 15 -9.38 -12.90 17.94
C ALA A 15 -8.56 -13.25 16.68
N LEU A 16 -7.30 -12.81 16.64
CA LEU A 16 -6.37 -13.16 15.57
C LEU A 16 -5.98 -14.65 15.62
N ALA A 17 -5.70 -15.19 16.82
CA ALA A 17 -5.36 -16.60 17.03
C ALA A 17 -6.53 -17.53 16.68
N ASP A 18 -7.76 -17.12 16.97
CA ASP A 18 -8.99 -17.83 16.61
C ASP A 18 -9.36 -17.67 15.12
N HIS A 19 -8.54 -16.98 14.32
CA HIS A 19 -8.80 -16.66 12.90
C HIS A 19 -10.12 -15.93 12.64
N LYS A 20 -10.67 -15.22 13.63
CA LYS A 20 -11.90 -14.43 13.49
C LYS A 20 -11.68 -13.16 12.67
N VAL A 21 -10.46 -12.65 12.71
CA VAL A 21 -10.02 -11.46 11.97
C VAL A 21 -8.62 -11.69 11.42
N LEU A 22 -8.30 -11.07 10.27
CA LEU A 22 -6.98 -11.15 9.65
C LEU A 22 -6.02 -10.07 10.16
N ASN A 23 -6.54 -8.89 10.47
CA ASN A 23 -5.80 -7.73 10.96
C ASN A 23 -6.78 -6.75 11.63
N PHE A 24 -6.25 -5.64 12.12
CA PHE A 24 -7.03 -4.56 12.74
C PHE A 24 -6.85 -3.24 11.97
N PRO A 25 -7.86 -2.36 11.93
CA PRO A 25 -7.73 -1.05 11.29
C PRO A 25 -6.85 -0.08 12.09
N ASP A 26 -6.41 0.99 11.42
CA ASP A 26 -5.82 2.14 12.10
C ASP A 26 -6.87 2.74 13.07
N PRO A 27 -6.50 3.10 14.31
CA PRO A 27 -7.44 3.58 15.31
C PRO A 27 -8.03 4.97 14.99
N VAL A 28 -7.36 5.78 14.18
CA VAL A 28 -7.80 7.13 13.80
C VAL A 28 -8.48 7.10 12.43
N TYR A 29 -7.90 6.34 11.50
CA TYR A 29 -8.25 6.37 10.07
C TYR A 29 -9.03 5.16 9.57
N GLY A 30 -9.28 4.18 10.44
CA GLY A 30 -9.99 2.96 10.05
C GLY A 30 -9.18 2.08 9.10
N ALA A 31 -9.87 1.32 8.26
CA ALA A 31 -9.24 0.33 7.38
C ALA A 31 -8.84 0.89 6.00
N GLN A 32 -9.31 2.07 5.63
CA GLN A 32 -9.14 2.62 4.29
C GLN A 32 -9.06 4.15 4.36
N LEU A 33 -7.90 4.69 3.97
CA LEU A 33 -7.69 6.13 3.87
C LEU A 33 -8.59 6.76 2.80
N GLN A 34 -9.27 7.85 3.16
CA GLN A 34 -10.09 8.70 2.28
C GLN A 34 -9.34 9.98 1.89
N ASP A 35 -8.93 10.05 0.63
CA ASP A 35 -8.23 11.21 0.06
C ASP A 35 -9.14 12.39 -0.23
N LEU A 36 -10.45 12.13 -0.38
CA LEU A 36 -11.49 13.13 -0.59
C LEU A 36 -12.41 13.21 0.63
N ALA A 37 -12.94 14.41 0.87
CA ALA A 37 -13.94 14.67 1.90
C ALA A 37 -15.16 15.37 1.29
N VAL A 38 -16.31 15.20 1.94
CA VAL A 38 -17.50 16.00 1.65
C VAL A 38 -17.26 17.47 2.07
N PRO A 39 -17.99 18.44 1.47
CA PRO A 39 -17.86 19.84 1.84
C PRO A 39 -18.00 20.07 3.35
N GLY A 40 -17.08 20.84 3.92
CA GLY A 40 -17.05 21.18 5.35
C GLY A 40 -16.24 20.22 6.24
N LEU A 41 -15.72 19.12 5.70
CA LEU A 41 -14.82 18.21 6.42
C LEU A 41 -13.39 18.22 5.83
N LYS A 42 -12.40 17.87 6.65
CA LYS A 42 -11.02 17.68 6.19
C LYS A 42 -10.88 16.29 5.55
N SER A 43 -10.09 16.19 4.48
CA SER A 43 -9.65 14.89 3.99
C SER A 43 -8.77 14.20 5.02
N GLU A 44 -8.74 12.87 4.99
CA GLU A 44 -7.96 12.10 5.96
C GLU A 44 -6.46 12.19 5.69
N GLY A 45 -6.09 12.34 4.41
CA GLY A 45 -4.71 12.53 3.97
C GLY A 45 -4.58 12.17 2.49
N ARG A 46 -3.42 12.42 1.88
CA ARG A 46 -3.18 12.07 0.47
C ARG A 46 -2.25 10.86 0.40
N ALA A 47 -2.67 9.81 -0.30
CA ALA A 47 -1.77 8.71 -0.62
C ALA A 47 -0.69 9.19 -1.60
N ARG A 48 0.58 8.92 -1.29
CA ARG A 48 1.72 9.24 -2.16
C ARG A 48 2.55 8.00 -2.47
N VAL A 49 3.06 7.96 -3.69
CA VAL A 49 3.97 6.93 -4.17
C VAL A 49 5.22 7.61 -4.72
N GLU A 50 6.37 7.28 -4.13
CA GLU A 50 7.68 7.66 -4.65
C GLU A 50 8.33 6.41 -5.24
N TYR A 51 9.13 6.57 -6.30
CA TYR A 51 9.84 5.46 -6.93
C TYR A 51 11.34 5.69 -6.84
N SER A 52 12.05 4.65 -6.45
CA SER A 52 13.51 4.57 -6.53
C SER A 52 13.90 3.57 -7.61
N GLU A 53 14.98 3.82 -8.33
CA GLU A 53 15.51 2.88 -9.33
C GLU A 53 16.54 1.95 -8.69
N GLU A 54 16.40 0.65 -8.97
CA GLU A 54 17.33 -0.40 -8.55
C GLU A 54 17.76 -1.20 -9.79
N LYS A 55 19.07 -1.35 -10.01
CA LYS A 55 19.58 -2.17 -11.11
C LYS A 55 19.53 -3.65 -10.73
N ALA A 56 18.98 -4.48 -11.61
CA ALA A 56 18.99 -5.92 -11.49
C ALA A 56 19.75 -6.53 -12.67
N THR A 57 20.58 -7.53 -12.39
CA THR A 57 21.26 -8.31 -13.44
C THR A 57 20.47 -9.59 -13.67
N LEU A 58 20.08 -9.83 -14.91
CA LEU A 58 19.38 -11.03 -15.33
C LEU A 58 20.36 -12.20 -15.53
N GLY A 59 19.84 -13.42 -15.66
CA GLY A 59 20.67 -14.64 -15.76
C GLY A 59 21.60 -14.71 -16.98
N ASP A 60 21.32 -13.91 -18.03
CA ASP A 60 22.14 -13.76 -19.23
C ASP A 60 23.19 -12.63 -19.13
N GLY A 61 23.27 -11.95 -17.98
CA GLY A 61 24.15 -10.80 -17.75
C GLY A 61 23.55 -9.45 -18.14
N THR A 62 22.34 -9.40 -18.69
CA THR A 62 21.66 -8.15 -19.04
C THR A 62 21.32 -7.36 -17.78
N VAL A 63 21.67 -6.07 -17.75
CA VAL A 63 21.32 -5.17 -16.63
C VAL A 63 20.05 -4.40 -16.96
N VAL A 64 19.03 -4.54 -16.12
CA VAL A 64 17.76 -3.82 -16.24
C VAL A 64 17.55 -2.88 -15.04
N SER A 65 16.87 -1.76 -15.27
CA SER A 65 16.45 -0.85 -14.20
C SER A 65 15.04 -1.19 -13.72
N LEU A 66 14.89 -1.54 -12.45
CA LEU A 66 13.61 -1.79 -11.79
C LEU A 66 13.19 -0.57 -10.99
N ARG A 67 11.89 -0.27 -10.95
CA ARG A 67 11.33 0.79 -10.11
C ARG A 67 10.74 0.19 -8.84
N LYS A 68 11.27 0.57 -7.69
CA LYS A 68 10.78 0.18 -6.37
C LYS A 68 9.91 1.29 -5.77
N PRO A 69 8.60 1.05 -5.57
CA PRO A 69 7.71 2.02 -4.96
C PRO A 69 7.92 2.10 -3.45
N ARG A 70 7.81 3.32 -2.91
CA ARG A 70 7.68 3.64 -1.50
C ARG A 70 6.35 4.38 -1.31
N TYR A 71 5.51 3.84 -0.44
CA TYR A 71 4.18 4.39 -0.17
C TYR A 71 4.19 5.19 1.13
N SER A 72 3.48 6.32 1.14
CA SER A 72 3.31 7.16 2.32
C SER A 72 1.94 7.86 2.30
N VAL A 73 1.57 8.41 3.46
CA VAL A 73 0.40 9.31 3.61
C VAL A 73 0.91 10.71 3.89
N GLU A 74 0.55 11.66 3.06
CA GLU A 74 0.88 13.07 3.23
C GLU A 74 -0.27 13.84 3.88
N ASN A 75 0.08 14.82 4.70
CA ASN A 75 -0.85 15.77 5.33
C ASN A 75 -2.04 15.10 6.03
N PRO A 76 -1.78 14.24 7.03
CA PRO A 76 -2.85 13.51 7.69
C PRO A 76 -3.75 14.49 8.50
N GLY A 77 -5.05 14.51 8.18
CA GLY A 77 -5.98 15.56 8.61
C GLY A 77 -6.44 15.52 10.07
N TYR A 78 -6.25 14.38 10.74
CA TYR A 78 -6.76 14.05 12.08
C TYR A 78 -5.64 13.65 13.06
N GLY A 79 -4.38 13.96 12.74
CA GLY A 79 -3.21 13.59 13.53
C GLY A 79 -2.35 12.53 12.85
N PRO A 80 -1.23 12.10 13.44
CA PRO A 80 -0.42 11.04 12.86
C PRO A 80 -1.17 9.71 12.84
N LEU A 81 -0.89 8.87 11.83
CA LEU A 81 -1.30 7.46 11.84
C LEU A 81 -0.65 6.74 13.04
N ASP A 82 -1.25 5.64 13.49
CA ASP A 82 -0.59 4.78 14.48
C ASP A 82 0.75 4.30 13.90
N PRO A 83 1.88 4.36 14.65
CA PRO A 83 3.19 3.99 14.14
C PRO A 83 3.29 2.51 13.73
N ARG A 84 2.34 1.67 14.15
CA ARG A 84 2.23 0.25 13.78
C ARG A 84 1.33 0.03 12.56
N THR A 85 0.70 1.09 12.03
CA THR A 85 -0.12 0.99 10.83
C THR A 85 0.76 0.75 9.61
N THR A 86 0.49 -0.36 8.95
CA THR A 86 1.04 -0.77 7.68
C THR A 86 0.11 -0.34 6.54
N LEU A 87 0.72 0.02 5.41
CA LEU A 87 0.00 0.45 4.21
C LEU A 87 -0.12 -0.72 3.24
N SER A 88 -1.34 -1.02 2.82
CA SER A 88 -1.64 -2.06 1.83
C SER A 88 -2.18 -1.43 0.55
N PRO A 89 -1.31 -0.95 -0.36
CA PRO A 89 -1.73 -0.44 -1.67
C PRO A 89 -2.27 -1.57 -2.54
N ARG A 90 -3.32 -1.29 -3.31
CA ARG A 90 -3.87 -2.22 -4.30
C ARG A 90 -3.24 -1.90 -5.65
N LEU A 91 -2.47 -2.85 -6.18
CA LEU A 91 -1.85 -2.72 -7.49
C LEU A 91 -2.69 -3.49 -8.52
N THR A 92 -2.93 -2.90 -9.69
CA THR A 92 -3.49 -3.61 -10.83
C THR A 92 -2.55 -4.76 -11.20
N PRO A 93 -3.07 -5.97 -11.51
CA PRO A 93 -2.21 -7.07 -11.97
C PRO A 93 -1.27 -6.59 -13.09
N PRO A 94 0.04 -6.88 -12.99
CA PRO A 94 0.98 -6.44 -14.01
C PRO A 94 0.70 -7.14 -15.34
N MET A 95 0.69 -6.39 -16.43
CA MET A 95 0.57 -6.92 -17.80
C MET A 95 1.92 -7.44 -18.29
N ILE A 96 2.36 -8.56 -17.72
CA ILE A 96 3.62 -9.21 -18.11
C ILE A 96 3.49 -9.74 -19.54
N GLY A 97 4.45 -9.41 -20.41
CA GLY A 97 4.47 -9.89 -21.81
C GLY A 97 3.92 -8.92 -22.85
N LEU A 98 3.51 -7.69 -22.47
CA LEU A 98 3.04 -6.69 -23.43
C LEU A 98 4.09 -6.38 -24.52
N GLY A 99 5.38 -6.37 -24.16
CA GLY A 99 6.48 -6.17 -25.12
C GLY A 99 6.60 -7.27 -26.18
N LEU A 100 6.11 -8.49 -25.91
CA LEU A 100 6.05 -9.55 -26.93
C LEU A 100 4.86 -9.34 -27.87
N ILE A 101 3.75 -8.81 -27.37
CA ILE A 101 2.60 -8.43 -28.22
C ILE A 101 2.96 -7.24 -29.12
N GLU A 102 3.72 -6.27 -28.61
CA GLU A 102 4.24 -5.14 -29.42
C GLU A 102 5.22 -5.59 -30.53
N GLN A 103 5.79 -6.79 -30.46
CA GLN A 103 6.65 -7.36 -31.50
C GLN A 103 5.89 -8.16 -32.57
N ILE A 104 4.59 -8.41 -32.40
CA ILE A 104 3.75 -9.03 -33.43
C ILE A 104 3.29 -7.91 -34.37
N ALA A 105 4.11 -7.61 -35.39
CA ALA A 105 3.69 -6.79 -36.52
C ALA A 105 2.59 -7.52 -37.34
N PRO A 106 1.67 -6.80 -38.01
CA PRO A 106 0.64 -7.40 -38.86
C PRO A 106 1.23 -8.15 -40.07
#